data_AF-A0ABD5WCZ4-F1
#
_entry.id   AF-A0ABD5WCZ4-F1
#
_cell.length_a   1.000
_cell.length_b   1.000
_cell.length_c   1.000
_cell.angle_alpha   90.00
_cell.angle_beta   90.00
_cell.angle_gamma   90.00
#
_symmetry.space_group_name_H-M   'P 1'
#
loop_
_entity.id
_entity.type
_entity.pdbx_description
1 polymer ?
#
loop_
_entity_poly.entity_id
_entity_poly.type
_entity_poly.pdbx_seq_one_letter_code
_entity_poly.pdbx_strand_id
1 'polypeptide(L)'
;MKFKLVPEPPADLGLVADAQAAVPLVPGSEDDCCARLVRRVGFRSRDVARTWLTFLRALELATETPEGFKRLRTDPSPEYLREHLLAGVYGASDVVDALLAADGPLTVGDAFDGFADRVPDWERYRTTAWESVWRERVGHLLGWFVLLDLAAERDGGYVATDALRTHHDDDG
;
A
#
# COMPACT_ATOMS: atom_id res chain seq x y z
N MET A 1 1.62 6.26 12.35
CA MET A 1 1.94 4.81 12.51
C MET A 1 2.08 4.23 11.11
N LYS A 2 3.06 3.37 10.84
CA LYS A 2 3.23 2.74 9.51
C LYS A 2 2.72 1.29 9.51
N PHE A 3 1.99 0.91 8.47
CA PHE A 3 1.43 -0.43 8.30
C PHE A 3 2.21 -1.22 7.24
N LYS A 4 2.27 -2.54 7.43
CA LYS A 4 3.01 -3.44 6.53
C LYS A 4 2.12 -4.06 5.45
N LEU A 5 0.83 -4.22 5.69
CA LEU A 5 -0.04 -4.92 4.76
C LEU A 5 -0.32 -4.04 3.53
N VAL A 6 0.09 -4.51 2.36
CA VAL A 6 -0.12 -3.86 1.07
C VAL A 6 -0.80 -4.88 0.15
N PRO A 7 -2.08 -4.67 -0.23
CA PRO A 7 -2.75 -5.55 -1.17
C PRO A 7 -2.13 -5.39 -2.57
N GLU A 8 -2.35 -6.39 -3.42
CA GLU A 8 -2.15 -6.26 -4.87
C GLU A 8 -2.91 -5.00 -5.36
N PRO A 9 -2.27 -4.13 -6.17
CA PRO A 9 -2.92 -2.93 -6.66
C PRO A 9 -4.13 -3.31 -7.53
N PRO A 10 -5.28 -2.62 -7.37
CA PRO A 10 -6.42 -2.85 -8.23
C PRO A 10 -6.16 -2.32 -9.66
N ALA A 11 -7.03 -2.69 -10.60
CA ALA A 11 -6.95 -2.16 -11.97
C ALA A 11 -7.20 -0.65 -12.05
N ASP A 12 -7.97 -0.11 -11.10
CA ASP A 12 -8.29 1.31 -11.01
C ASP A 12 -8.57 1.72 -9.55
N LEU A 13 -8.50 3.04 -9.29
CA LEU A 13 -8.71 3.62 -7.95
C LEU A 13 -10.17 3.55 -7.47
N GLY A 14 -11.13 3.26 -8.35
CA GLY A 14 -12.54 3.09 -7.97
C GLY A 14 -12.74 1.99 -6.93
N LEU A 15 -11.92 0.92 -6.99
CA LEU A 15 -11.95 -0.15 -6.00
C LEU A 15 -11.57 0.35 -4.59
N VAL A 16 -10.69 1.35 -4.47
CA VAL A 16 -10.33 1.96 -3.17
C VAL A 16 -11.54 2.67 -2.57
N ALA A 17 -12.26 3.45 -3.38
CA ALA A 17 -13.49 4.12 -2.97
C ALA A 17 -14.58 3.12 -2.58
N ASP A 18 -14.74 2.03 -3.33
CA ASP A 18 -15.69 0.96 -3.01
C ASP A 18 -15.33 0.23 -1.71
N ALA A 19 -14.05 -0.05 -1.50
CA ALA A 19 -13.56 -0.66 -0.26
C ALA A 19 -13.78 0.26 0.95
N GLN A 20 -13.47 1.55 0.85
CA GLN A 20 -13.79 2.54 1.87
C GLN A 20 -15.30 2.61 2.14
N ALA A 21 -16.12 2.62 1.09
CA ALA A 21 -17.57 2.70 1.20
C ALA A 21 -18.18 1.43 1.85
N ALA A 22 -17.53 0.28 1.71
CA ALA A 22 -17.95 -0.96 2.34
C ALA A 22 -17.78 -0.95 3.86
N VAL A 23 -16.72 -0.29 4.38
CA VAL A 23 -16.50 -0.10 5.82
C VAL A 23 -17.63 0.76 6.41
N PRO A 24 -18.21 0.40 7.58
CA PRO A 24 -19.36 1.11 8.12
C PRO A 24 -19.02 2.51 8.65
N LEU A 25 -20.02 3.40 8.70
CA LEU A 25 -19.87 4.74 9.31
C LEU A 25 -19.86 4.69 10.84
N VAL A 26 -20.61 3.74 11.40
CA VAL A 26 -20.63 3.43 12.84
C VAL A 26 -19.64 2.27 13.04
N PRO A 27 -18.77 2.31 14.08
CA PRO A 27 -17.83 1.23 14.36
C PRO A 27 -18.48 -0.16 14.32
N GLY A 28 -17.86 -1.06 13.57
CA GLY A 28 -18.21 -2.48 13.54
C GLY A 28 -16.99 -3.35 13.79
N SER A 29 -17.20 -4.60 14.20
CA SER A 29 -16.09 -5.52 14.45
C SER A 29 -15.23 -5.75 13.19
N GLU A 30 -13.98 -6.22 13.37
CA GLU A 30 -13.12 -6.60 12.24
C GLU A 30 -13.81 -7.62 11.33
N ASP A 31 -14.45 -8.62 11.93
CA ASP A 31 -15.14 -9.70 11.22
C ASP A 31 -16.32 -9.16 10.39
N ASP A 32 -17.10 -8.24 10.95
CA ASP A 32 -18.20 -7.59 10.23
C ASP A 32 -17.69 -6.74 9.06
N CYS A 33 -16.61 -5.99 9.28
CA CYS A 33 -15.98 -5.17 8.23
C CYS A 33 -15.43 -6.06 7.11
N CYS A 34 -14.73 -7.14 7.46
CA CYS A 34 -14.21 -8.10 6.48
C CYS A 34 -15.34 -8.79 5.72
N ALA A 35 -16.41 -9.19 6.39
CA ALA A 35 -17.59 -9.78 5.74
C ALA A 35 -18.26 -8.81 4.76
N ARG A 36 -18.30 -7.51 5.09
CA ARG A 36 -18.83 -6.47 4.20
C ARG A 36 -17.95 -6.25 2.98
N LEU A 37 -16.63 -6.21 3.15
CA LEU A 37 -15.68 -6.09 2.04
C LEU A 37 -15.80 -7.27 1.07
N VAL A 38 -15.84 -8.51 1.58
CA VAL A 38 -16.11 -9.70 0.76
C VAL A 38 -17.44 -9.57 0.02
N ARG A 39 -18.52 -9.22 0.72
CA ARG A 39 -19.87 -9.18 0.13
C ARG A 39 -20.07 -8.05 -0.89
N ARG A 40 -19.52 -6.86 -0.62
CA ARG A 40 -19.83 -5.64 -1.37
C ARG A 40 -18.83 -5.34 -2.47
N VAL A 41 -17.56 -5.65 -2.23
CA VAL A 41 -16.47 -5.43 -3.20
C VAL A 41 -16.16 -6.71 -3.97
N GLY A 42 -16.50 -7.88 -3.41
CA GLY A 42 -16.26 -9.17 -4.06
C GLY A 42 -14.88 -9.76 -3.77
N PHE A 43 -14.24 -9.38 -2.65
CA PHE A 43 -12.95 -9.96 -2.28
C PHE A 43 -13.02 -11.48 -2.08
N ARG A 44 -12.01 -12.18 -2.61
CA ARG A 44 -11.95 -13.64 -2.69
C ARG A 44 -11.97 -14.34 -1.33
N SER A 45 -11.50 -13.68 -0.27
CA SER A 45 -11.42 -14.26 1.06
C SER A 45 -11.45 -13.19 2.16
N ARG A 46 -11.69 -13.64 3.40
CA ARG A 46 -11.57 -12.77 4.58
C ARG A 46 -10.15 -12.28 4.82
N ASP A 47 -9.13 -13.05 4.45
CA ASP A 47 -7.74 -12.61 4.60
C ASP A 47 -7.40 -11.48 3.64
N VAL A 48 -7.88 -11.53 2.39
CA VAL A 48 -7.79 -10.40 1.45
C VAL A 48 -8.51 -9.18 2.04
N ALA A 49 -9.71 -9.38 2.59
CA ALA A 49 -10.47 -8.29 3.22
C ALA A 49 -9.75 -7.68 4.43
N ARG A 50 -9.08 -8.48 5.28
CA ARG A 50 -8.30 -7.99 6.42
C ARG A 50 -7.09 -7.18 5.98
N THR A 51 -6.40 -7.63 4.92
CA THR A 51 -5.31 -6.88 4.28
C THR A 51 -5.81 -5.52 3.80
N TRP A 52 -6.92 -5.50 3.06
CA TRP A 52 -7.53 -4.25 2.60
C TRP A 52 -8.01 -3.34 3.73
N LEU A 53 -8.63 -3.87 4.78
CA LEU A 53 -9.06 -3.08 5.93
C LEU A 53 -7.88 -2.42 6.64
N THR A 54 -6.77 -3.15 6.80
CA THR A 54 -5.53 -2.60 7.36
C THR A 54 -4.91 -1.55 6.43
N PHE A 55 -4.94 -1.78 5.12
CA PHE A 55 -4.43 -0.84 4.14
C PHE A 55 -5.24 0.46 4.09
N LEU A 56 -6.57 0.39 4.16
CA LEU A 56 -7.43 1.58 4.29
C LEU A 56 -7.10 2.40 5.54
N ARG A 57 -6.60 1.79 6.61
CA ARG A 57 -6.10 2.54 7.78
C ARG A 57 -4.77 3.21 7.51
N ALA A 58 -3.88 2.55 6.77
CA ALA A 58 -2.62 3.14 6.34
C ALA A 58 -2.86 4.40 5.50
N LEU A 59 -3.89 4.36 4.65
CA LEU A 59 -4.30 5.46 3.79
C LEU A 59 -5.19 6.51 4.48
N GLU A 60 -5.44 6.38 5.79
CA GLU A 60 -6.38 7.23 6.55
C GLU A 60 -7.79 7.34 5.93
N LEU A 61 -8.25 6.26 5.30
CA LEU A 61 -9.63 6.11 4.79
C LEU A 61 -10.54 5.34 5.77
N ALA A 62 -9.93 4.64 6.73
CA ALA A 62 -10.61 3.98 7.83
C ALA A 62 -9.80 4.14 9.12
N THR A 63 -10.47 4.03 10.26
CA THR A 63 -9.81 4.09 11.56
C THR A 63 -10.32 2.99 12.49
N GLU A 64 -9.43 2.51 13.34
CA GLU A 64 -9.75 1.59 14.43
C GLU A 64 -10.09 2.41 15.69
N THR A 65 -11.17 2.03 16.35
CA THR A 65 -11.67 2.61 17.60
C THR A 65 -11.83 1.50 18.63
N PRO A 66 -12.02 1.82 19.92
CA PRO A 66 -12.32 0.81 20.93
C PRO A 66 -13.55 -0.05 20.59
N GLU A 67 -14.52 0.49 19.84
CA GLU A 67 -15.74 -0.23 19.42
C GLU A 67 -15.59 -0.96 18.07
N GLY A 68 -14.41 -0.92 17.44
CA GLY A 68 -14.15 -1.53 16.13
C GLY A 68 -13.78 -0.51 15.05
N PHE A 69 -14.02 -0.85 13.79
CA PHE A 69 -13.55 -0.08 12.64
C PHE A 69 -14.67 0.75 12.02
N LYS A 70 -14.35 1.98 11.64
CA LYS A 70 -15.24 2.86 10.88
C LYS A 70 -14.51 3.52 9.72
N ARG A 71 -15.24 3.86 8.67
CA ARG A 71 -14.71 4.65 7.54
C ARG A 71 -14.60 6.12 7.91
N LEU A 72 -13.61 6.78 7.34
CA LEU A 72 -13.50 8.23 7.33
C LEU A 72 -14.22 8.79 6.11
N ARG A 73 -14.69 10.04 6.18
CA ARG A 73 -15.42 10.72 5.10
C ARG A 73 -14.49 11.57 4.24
N THR A 74 -13.33 11.02 3.92
CA THR A 74 -12.33 11.65 3.07
C THR A 74 -12.50 11.14 1.66
N ASP A 75 -12.34 12.02 0.67
CA ASP A 75 -12.33 11.65 -0.74
C ASP A 75 -10.98 11.00 -1.08
N PRO A 76 -10.93 9.75 -1.59
CA PRO A 76 -9.68 9.08 -1.93
C PRO A 76 -9.14 9.57 -3.29
N SER A 77 -8.86 10.87 -3.41
CA SER A 77 -8.25 11.43 -4.63
C SER A 77 -6.84 10.88 -4.85
N PRO A 78 -6.33 10.85 -6.09
CA PRO A 78 -4.95 10.39 -6.36
C PRO A 78 -3.90 11.10 -5.50
N GLU A 79 -4.02 12.42 -5.32
CA GLU A 79 -3.11 13.22 -4.50
C GLU A 79 -3.16 12.81 -3.03
N TYR A 80 -4.37 12.64 -2.48
CA TYR A 80 -4.54 12.19 -1.10
C TYR A 80 -3.92 10.81 -0.87
N LEU A 81 -4.14 9.90 -1.83
CA LEU A 81 -3.62 8.54 -1.78
C LEU A 81 -2.09 8.50 -1.87
N ARG A 82 -1.46 9.35 -2.69
CA ARG A 82 0.01 9.46 -2.77
C ARG A 82 0.62 9.79 -1.41
N GLU A 83 0.16 10.89 -0.82
CA GLU A 83 0.63 11.37 0.48
C GLU A 83 0.51 10.28 1.56
N HIS A 84 -0.68 9.69 1.69
CA HIS A 84 -0.96 8.75 2.77
C HIS A 84 -0.36 7.37 2.51
N LEU A 85 -0.14 6.96 1.25
CA LEU A 85 0.63 5.76 0.95
C LEU A 85 2.07 5.90 1.42
N LEU A 86 2.73 7.02 1.08
CA LEU A 86 4.13 7.26 1.42
C LEU A 86 4.34 7.45 2.93
N ALA A 87 3.42 8.16 3.59
CA ALA A 87 3.46 8.39 5.04
C ALA A 87 3.01 7.17 5.86
N GLY A 88 1.99 6.45 5.40
CA GLY A 88 1.29 5.42 6.16
C GLY A 88 1.76 3.99 5.93
N VAL A 89 2.52 3.73 4.86
CA VAL A 89 2.99 2.38 4.53
C VAL A 89 4.48 2.21 4.82
N TYR A 90 4.81 1.14 5.54
CA TYR A 90 6.18 0.80 5.88
C TYR A 90 6.98 0.47 4.62
N GLY A 91 8.18 1.03 4.48
CA GLY A 91 9.02 0.80 3.30
C GLY A 91 8.61 1.56 2.04
N ALA A 92 7.53 2.34 2.04
CA ALA A 92 7.14 3.10 0.85
C ALA A 92 8.18 4.18 0.51
N SER A 93 8.60 4.97 1.51
CA SER A 93 9.66 5.97 1.35
C SER A 93 10.99 5.33 0.91
N ASP A 94 11.37 4.18 1.48
CA ASP A 94 12.62 3.49 1.09
C ASP A 94 12.61 3.05 -0.39
N VAL A 95 11.46 2.61 -0.92
CA VAL A 95 11.33 2.26 -2.35
C VAL A 95 11.32 3.51 -3.23
N VAL A 96 10.77 4.63 -2.75
CA VAL A 96 10.87 5.94 -3.42
C VAL A 96 12.32 6.39 -3.52
N ASP A 97 13.07 6.32 -2.42
CA ASP A 97 14.48 6.70 -2.39
C ASP A 97 15.28 5.87 -3.40
N ALA A 98 14.99 4.56 -3.50
CA ALA A 98 15.60 3.70 -4.51
C ALA A 98 15.26 4.15 -5.95
N LEU A 99 13.98 4.43 -6.25
CA LEU A 99 13.55 4.92 -7.57
C LEU A 99 14.18 6.26 -7.96
N LEU A 100 14.37 7.17 -7.00
CA LEU A 100 14.99 8.47 -7.24
C LEU A 100 16.51 8.37 -7.41
N ALA A 101 17.16 7.44 -6.70
CA ALA A 101 18.60 7.23 -6.80
C ALA A 101 19.04 6.43 -8.04
N ALA A 102 18.12 5.75 -8.71
CA ALA A 102 18.44 4.88 -9.85
C ALA A 102 18.70 5.68 -11.14
N ASP A 103 19.79 5.36 -11.83
CA ASP A 103 20.14 5.92 -13.15
C ASP A 103 19.33 5.29 -14.31
N GLY A 104 18.46 4.33 -14.03
CA GLY A 104 17.67 3.59 -15.02
C GLY A 104 16.52 2.79 -14.39
N PRO A 105 15.77 2.02 -15.19
CA PRO A 105 14.64 1.23 -14.69
C PRO A 105 15.06 0.21 -13.63
N LEU A 106 14.43 0.25 -12.46
CA LEU A 106 14.63 -0.72 -11.39
C LEU A 106 13.70 -1.91 -11.57
N THR A 107 14.22 -3.13 -11.44
CA THR A 107 13.35 -4.30 -11.27
C THR A 107 12.82 -4.39 -9.83
N VAL A 108 11.83 -5.24 -9.60
CA VAL A 108 11.35 -5.57 -8.24
C VAL A 108 12.50 -6.14 -7.38
N GLY A 109 13.42 -6.89 -8.00
CA GLY A 109 14.60 -7.43 -7.34
C GLY A 109 15.52 -6.32 -6.85
N ASP A 110 15.88 -5.40 -7.74
CA ASP A 110 16.78 -4.29 -7.41
C ASP A 110 16.18 -3.39 -6.30
N ALA A 111 14.88 -3.10 -6.38
CA ALA A 111 14.17 -2.34 -5.36
C ALA A 111 14.12 -3.09 -4.00
N PHE A 112 13.95 -4.42 -4.03
CA PHE A 112 14.00 -5.23 -2.81
C PHE A 112 15.40 -5.28 -2.21
N ASP A 113 16.45 -5.39 -3.02
CA ASP A 113 17.82 -5.48 -2.53
C ASP A 113 18.23 -4.21 -1.77
N GLY A 114 17.81 -3.02 -2.25
CA GLY A 114 17.97 -1.76 -1.53
C GLY A 114 17.17 -1.67 -0.21
N PHE A 115 16.11 -2.47 -0.08
CA PHE A 115 15.23 -2.51 1.09
C PHE A 115 15.57 -3.65 2.07
N ALA A 116 16.29 -4.68 1.64
CA ALA A 116 16.44 -5.94 2.37
C ALA A 116 16.96 -5.74 3.80
N ASP A 117 17.91 -4.83 4.00
CA ASP A 117 18.49 -4.48 5.30
C ASP A 117 17.54 -3.76 6.26
N ARG A 118 16.42 -3.21 5.75
CA ARG A 118 15.37 -2.62 6.57
C ARG A 118 14.41 -3.66 7.14
N VAL A 119 14.39 -4.88 6.59
CA VAL A 119 13.51 -5.95 7.09
C VAL A 119 13.92 -6.33 8.51
N PRO A 120 13.03 -6.20 9.52
CA PRO A 120 13.36 -6.54 10.90
C PRO A 120 13.77 -8.00 11.08
N ASP A 121 14.78 -8.27 11.90
CA ASP A 121 15.30 -9.62 12.13
C ASP A 121 14.24 -10.65 12.53
N TRP A 122 13.28 -10.25 13.38
CA TRP A 122 12.19 -11.15 13.78
C TRP A 122 11.31 -11.59 12.62
N GLU A 123 11.19 -10.81 11.54
CA GLU A 123 10.49 -11.22 10.33
C GLU A 123 11.30 -12.25 9.54
N ARG A 124 12.62 -12.08 9.49
CA ARG A 124 13.54 -13.03 8.86
C ARG A 124 13.48 -14.39 9.54
N TYR A 125 13.24 -14.42 10.85
CA TYR A 125 13.10 -15.67 11.62
C TYR A 125 11.71 -16.31 11.55
N ARG A 126 10.66 -15.61 11.09
CA ARG A 126 9.30 -16.17 11.05
C ARG A 126 9.12 -17.25 9.99
N THR A 127 9.90 -17.19 8.92
CA THR A 127 9.84 -18.16 7.82
C THR A 127 11.15 -18.12 7.03
N THR A 128 11.57 -19.26 6.51
CA THR A 128 12.73 -19.35 5.61
C THR A 128 12.47 -18.68 4.26
N ALA A 129 11.21 -18.40 3.92
CA ALA A 129 10.81 -17.76 2.65
C ALA A 129 10.61 -16.23 2.78
N TRP A 130 11.16 -15.59 3.81
CA TRP A 130 10.89 -14.18 4.12
C TRP A 130 11.27 -13.25 2.95
N GLU A 131 12.36 -13.51 2.23
CA GLU A 131 12.77 -12.71 1.08
C GLU A 131 11.70 -12.71 -0.01
N SER A 132 11.11 -13.87 -0.30
CA SER A 132 10.03 -13.98 -1.29
C SER A 132 8.80 -13.17 -0.89
N VAL A 133 8.42 -13.24 0.39
CA VAL A 133 7.27 -12.49 0.93
C VAL A 133 7.49 -10.99 0.85
N TRP A 134 8.70 -10.53 1.19
CA TRP A 134 9.03 -9.11 1.14
C TRP A 134 9.23 -8.60 -0.28
N ARG A 135 9.75 -9.42 -1.19
CA ARG A 135 9.85 -9.09 -2.61
C ARG A 135 8.48 -8.95 -3.26
N GLU A 136 7.55 -9.86 -2.98
CA GLU A 136 6.15 -9.75 -3.44
C GLU A 136 5.52 -8.43 -2.94
N ARG A 137 5.76 -8.09 -1.68
CA ARG A 137 5.30 -6.84 -1.09
C ARG A 137 5.89 -5.60 -1.77
N VAL A 138 7.19 -5.61 -2.10
CA VAL A 138 7.83 -4.52 -2.88
C VAL A 138 7.20 -4.42 -4.27
N GLY A 139 6.89 -5.56 -4.90
CA GLY A 139 6.14 -5.59 -6.16
C GLY A 139 4.77 -4.94 -6.06
N HIS A 140 4.00 -5.22 -4.99
CA HIS A 140 2.73 -4.55 -4.74
C HIS A 140 2.90 -3.04 -4.57
N LEU A 141 3.92 -2.59 -3.80
CA LEU A 141 4.22 -1.17 -3.63
C LEU A 141 4.53 -0.48 -4.96
N LEU A 142 5.38 -1.07 -5.80
CA LEU A 142 5.71 -0.53 -7.12
C LEU A 142 4.48 -0.44 -8.01
N GLY A 143 3.61 -1.46 -7.99
CA GLY A 143 2.36 -1.40 -8.73
C GLY A 143 1.38 -0.34 -8.21
N TRP A 144 1.33 -0.09 -6.89
CA TRP A 144 0.61 1.05 -6.33
C TRP A 144 1.21 2.39 -6.77
N PHE A 145 2.54 2.48 -6.85
CA PHE A 145 3.21 3.68 -7.36
C PHE A 145 2.88 3.92 -8.82
N VAL A 146 2.78 2.88 -9.65
CA VAL A 146 2.30 3.03 -11.04
C VAL A 146 0.85 3.50 -11.08
N LEU A 147 -0.03 2.87 -10.30
CA LEU A 147 -1.44 3.25 -10.25
C LEU A 147 -1.66 4.70 -9.79
N LEU A 148 -0.79 5.21 -8.93
CA LEU A 148 -0.79 6.58 -8.45
C LEU A 148 0.12 7.50 -9.26
N ASP A 149 0.69 7.06 -10.38
CA ASP A 149 1.57 7.86 -11.23
C ASP A 149 2.79 8.43 -10.48
N LEU A 150 3.28 7.72 -9.45
CA LEU A 150 4.57 7.95 -8.79
C LEU A 150 5.72 7.19 -9.48
N ALA A 151 5.39 6.10 -10.16
CA ALA A 151 6.32 5.33 -10.98
C ALA A 151 5.71 5.03 -12.35
N ALA A 152 6.55 4.72 -13.33
CA ALA A 152 6.12 4.24 -14.63
C ALA A 152 6.89 2.99 -15.02
N GLU A 153 6.22 2.03 -15.66
CA GLU A 153 6.89 0.86 -16.23
C GLU A 153 7.67 1.24 -17.50
N ARG A 154 8.96 0.91 -17.52
CA ARG A 154 9.90 1.13 -18.64
C ARG A 154 10.90 -0.01 -18.73
N ASP A 155 11.06 -0.56 -19.93
CA ASP A 155 12.07 -1.59 -20.24
C ASP A 155 12.09 -2.79 -19.26
N GLY A 156 10.92 -3.20 -18.75
CA GLY A 156 10.80 -4.30 -17.79
C GLY A 156 11.12 -3.95 -16.33
N GLY A 157 11.31 -2.67 -16.02
CA GLY A 157 11.48 -2.13 -14.67
C GLY A 157 10.60 -0.89 -14.44
N TYR A 158 10.89 -0.18 -13.36
CA TYR A 158 10.15 0.97 -12.88
C TYR A 158 11.07 2.19 -12.81
N VAL A 159 10.57 3.35 -13.23
CA VAL A 159 11.26 4.64 -13.13
C VAL A 159 10.39 5.64 -12.38
N ALA A 160 11.03 6.54 -11.62
CA ALA A 160 10.34 7.67 -11.00
C ALA A 160 9.69 8.57 -12.05
N THR A 161 8.43 8.94 -11.84
CA THR A 161 7.73 9.95 -12.64
C THR A 161 8.09 11.36 -12.17
N ASP A 162 7.70 12.36 -12.94
CA ASP A 162 7.84 13.76 -12.53
C ASP A 162 6.96 14.09 -11.33
N ALA A 163 5.77 13.46 -11.22
CA ALA A 163 4.90 13.64 -10.06
C ALA A 163 5.56 13.16 -8.77
N LEU A 164 6.33 12.07 -8.80
CA LEU A 164 7.09 11.63 -7.63
C LEU A 164 8.20 12.63 -7.27
N ARG A 165 8.94 13.14 -8.26
CA ARG A 165 10.01 14.12 -8.03
C ARG A 165 9.46 15.40 -7.40
N THR A 166 8.37 15.94 -7.95
CA THR A 166 7.71 17.13 -7.40
C THR A 166 7.23 16.90 -5.96
N HIS A 167 6.59 15.75 -5.70
CA HIS A 167 6.11 15.44 -4.35
C HIS A 167 7.25 15.31 -3.33
N HIS A 168 8.38 14.70 -3.73
CA HIS A 168 9.54 14.56 -2.87
C HIS A 168 10.21 15.91 -2.56
N ASP A 169 10.27 16.81 -3.54
CA ASP A 169 10.84 18.15 -3.37
C ASP A 169 9.98 19.05 -2.44
N ASP A 170 8.67 18.84 -2.37
CA ASP A 170 7.76 19.60 -1.49
C ASP A 170 7.80 19.13 -0.02
N ASP A 171 8.25 17.91 0.25
CA ASP A 171 8.35 17.29 1.58
C ASP A 171 9.75 17.42 2.23
N GLY A 172 10.75 17.93 1.50
CA GLY A 172 12.15 18.10 1.93
C GLY A 172 12.50 19.48 2.50
#